data_AF-A0A090ZMM0-F1
#
_entry.id   AF-A0A090ZMM0-F1
#
_cell.length_a   1.000
_cell.length_b   1.000
_cell.length_c   1.000
_cell.angle_alpha   90.00
_cell.angle_beta   90.00
_cell.angle_gamma   90.00
#
_symmetry.space_group_name_H-M   'P 1'
#
loop_
_entity.id
_entity.type
_entity.pdbx_description
1 polymer ?
#
loop_
_entity_poly.entity_id
_entity_poly.type
_entity_poly.pdbx_seq_one_letter_code
_entity_poly.pdbx_strand_id
1 'polypeptide(L)'
;MSDYFELKKLFAFAVSVLSLGSLLCALAPNLPLLVLGRMVQGTGMSAIPVLSAITISKVFSPAKRGAALGVIAGSIGVGTAGGPIFGGVVGQWLGWQSLFWFTFLLSAMIVIGTLRVFPAIQPETEAAPRRNFDLIGGIWLGLSAGLLLFGVTQGEAAGFASFSSFGSLGGIASGFSGIYPAHCRRRASICTAGLV
;
A
#
# COMPACT_ATOMS: atom_id res chain seq x y z
N MET A 1 6.79 2.64 11.29
CA MET A 1 6.23 4.01 11.34
C MET A 1 5.04 4.11 12.29
N SER A 2 4.07 3.18 12.25
CA SER A 2 2.88 3.21 13.13
C SER A 2 3.15 3.14 14.64
N ASP A 3 4.34 2.70 15.06
CA ASP A 3 4.73 2.65 16.46
C ASP A 3 5.36 3.96 16.96
N TYR A 4 5.77 4.85 16.05
CA TYR A 4 6.46 6.11 16.37
C TYR A 4 5.60 7.35 16.10
N PHE A 5 4.62 7.27 15.19
CA PHE A 5 3.78 8.39 14.80
C PHE A 5 2.31 8.13 15.13
N GLU A 6 1.58 9.18 15.46
CA GLU A 6 0.13 9.14 15.64
C GLU A 6 -0.56 8.54 14.41
N LEU A 7 -1.43 7.56 14.63
CA LEU A 7 -2.15 6.88 13.55
C LEU A 7 -2.97 7.86 12.72
N LYS A 8 -3.53 8.90 13.36
CA LYS A 8 -4.27 9.98 12.70
C LYS A 8 -3.42 10.70 11.64
N LYS A 9 -2.18 11.06 11.98
CA LYS A 9 -1.26 11.78 11.08
C LYS A 9 -0.81 10.88 9.94
N LEU A 10 -0.51 9.61 10.22
CA LEU A 10 -0.15 8.63 9.19
C LEU A 10 -1.30 8.37 8.21
N PHE A 11 -2.52 8.23 8.71
CA PHE A 11 -3.69 8.02 7.85
C PHE A 11 -3.98 9.26 7.00
N ALA A 12 -3.98 10.45 7.62
CA ALA A 12 -4.16 11.71 6.89
C ALA A 12 -3.07 11.91 5.82
N PHE A 13 -1.81 11.59 6.13
CA PHE A 13 -0.70 11.65 5.17
C PHE A 13 -0.91 10.70 4.00
N ALA A 14 -1.22 9.42 4.27
CA ALA A 14 -1.44 8.41 3.23
C ALA A 14 -2.58 8.82 2.28
N VAL A 15 -3.71 9.28 2.82
CA VAL A 15 -4.87 9.72 2.02
C VAL A 15 -4.55 11.03 1.28
N SER A 16 -3.74 11.92 1.85
CA SER A 16 -3.29 13.14 1.16
C SER A 16 -2.40 12.82 -0.04
N VAL A 17 -1.47 11.87 0.10
CA VAL A 17 -0.63 11.39 -1.01
C VAL A 17 -1.48 10.74 -2.10
N LEU A 18 -2.48 9.92 -1.72
CA LEU A 18 -3.45 9.35 -2.65
C LEU A 18 -4.20 10.45 -3.42
N SER A 19 -4.67 11.49 -2.71
CA SER A 19 -5.40 12.61 -3.28
C SER A 19 -4.54 13.39 -4.27
N LEU A 20 -3.31 13.73 -3.90
CA LEU A 20 -2.35 14.41 -4.79
C LEU A 20 -2.04 13.60 -6.04
N GLY A 21 -1.82 12.28 -5.90
CA GLY A 21 -1.64 11.39 -7.06
C GLY A 21 -2.85 11.38 -7.98
N SER A 22 -4.06 11.39 -7.42
CA SER A 22 -5.32 11.47 -8.18
C SER A 22 -5.46 12.78 -8.93
N LEU A 23 -5.08 13.91 -8.31
CA LEU A 23 -5.10 15.22 -8.95
C LEU A 23 -4.12 15.28 -10.13
N LEU A 24 -2.91 14.73 -9.97
CA LEU A 24 -1.93 14.62 -11.05
C LEU A 24 -2.47 13.80 -12.23
N CYS A 25 -3.13 12.68 -11.96
CA CYS A 25 -3.76 11.87 -13.02
C CYS A 25 -4.93 12.60 -13.69
N ALA A 26 -5.73 13.38 -12.95
CA ALA A 26 -6.87 14.10 -13.49
C ALA A 26 -6.46 15.24 -14.43
N LEU A 27 -5.30 15.86 -14.15
CA LEU A 27 -4.71 16.95 -14.95
C LEU A 27 -3.74 16.45 -16.02
N ALA A 28 -3.53 15.13 -16.16
CA ALA A 28 -2.50 14.57 -17.03
C ALA A 28 -2.81 14.81 -18.51
N PRO A 29 -1.99 15.60 -19.25
CA PRO A 29 -2.17 15.80 -20.68
C PRO A 29 -1.47 14.71 -21.52
N ASN A 30 -0.59 13.91 -20.89
CA ASN A 30 0.21 12.90 -21.55
C ASN A 30 0.40 11.65 -20.65
N LEU A 31 0.77 10.53 -21.28
CA LEU A 31 0.99 9.25 -20.61
C LEU A 31 2.06 9.31 -19.49
N PRO A 32 3.23 9.95 -19.68
CA PRO A 32 4.24 10.01 -18.63
C PRO A 32 3.72 10.64 -17.33
N LEU A 33 2.98 11.75 -17.42
CA LEU A 33 2.42 12.39 -16.22
C LEU A 33 1.36 11.53 -15.54
N LEU A 34 0.54 10.82 -16.33
CA LEU A 34 -0.45 9.87 -15.81
C LEU A 34 0.22 8.73 -15.04
N VAL A 35 1.31 8.17 -15.58
CA VAL A 35 2.08 7.11 -14.93
C VAL A 35 2.72 7.60 -13.63
N LEU A 36 3.30 8.80 -13.62
CA LEU A 36 3.84 9.41 -12.40
C LEU A 36 2.75 9.60 -11.34
N GLY A 37 1.59 10.11 -11.72
CA GLY A 37 0.44 10.24 -10.82
C GLY A 37 -0.01 8.90 -10.24
N ARG A 38 0.00 7.82 -11.05
CA ARG A 38 -0.30 6.45 -10.59
C ARG A 38 0.74 5.91 -9.62
N MET A 39 2.02 6.19 -9.84
CA MET A 39 3.08 5.80 -8.89
C MET A 39 2.87 6.49 -7.55
N VAL A 40 2.61 7.81 -7.55
CA VAL A 40 2.31 8.57 -6.32
C VAL A 40 1.07 8.01 -5.63
N GLN A 41 -0.02 7.82 -6.38
CA GLN A 41 -1.28 7.29 -5.84
C GLN A 41 -1.07 5.91 -5.21
N GLY A 42 -0.32 5.01 -5.86
CA GLY A 42 -0.02 3.67 -5.36
C GLY A 42 0.70 3.68 -4.00
N THR A 43 1.64 4.61 -3.81
CA THR A 43 2.34 4.73 -2.51
C THR A 43 1.38 5.06 -1.36
N GLY A 44 0.45 5.99 -1.57
CA GLY A 44 -0.58 6.34 -0.57
C GLY A 44 -1.55 5.20 -0.32
N MET A 45 -2.00 4.53 -1.38
CA MET A 45 -2.99 3.45 -1.31
C MET A 45 -2.49 2.22 -0.53
N SER A 46 -1.19 1.92 -0.61
CA SER A 46 -0.59 0.76 0.07
C SER A 46 -0.69 0.82 1.61
N ALA A 47 -0.66 2.02 2.18
CA ALA A 47 -0.65 2.21 3.63
C ALA A 47 -2.05 2.13 4.26
N ILE A 48 -3.11 2.45 3.50
CA ILE A 48 -4.49 2.59 4.01
C ILE A 48 -5.02 1.27 4.61
N PRO A 49 -4.93 0.10 3.95
CA PRO A 49 -5.44 -1.15 4.51
C PRO A 49 -4.73 -1.53 5.81
N VAL A 50 -3.40 -1.38 5.85
CA VAL A 50 -2.59 -1.70 7.03
C VAL A 50 -2.96 -0.78 8.20
N LEU A 51 -3.02 0.53 7.98
CA LEU A 51 -3.40 1.50 9.02
C LEU A 51 -4.84 1.29 9.50
N SER A 52 -5.75 0.90 8.62
CA SER A 52 -7.14 0.60 8.98
C SER A 52 -7.23 -0.62 9.92
N ALA A 53 -6.49 -1.70 9.62
CA ALA A 53 -6.47 -2.91 10.43
C ALA A 53 -5.83 -2.67 11.82
N ILE A 54 -4.76 -1.88 11.87
CA ILE A 54 -4.13 -1.47 13.14
C ILE A 54 -5.10 -0.63 13.97
N THR A 55 -5.78 0.34 13.34
CA THR A 55 -6.77 1.19 14.02
C THR A 55 -7.90 0.35 14.62
N ILE A 56 -8.47 -0.60 13.86
CA ILE A 56 -9.51 -1.49 14.37
C ILE A 56 -9.01 -2.29 15.57
N SER A 57 -7.79 -2.80 15.49
CA SER A 57 -7.20 -3.59 16.57
C SER A 57 -7.03 -2.77 17.86
N LYS A 58 -6.74 -1.46 17.75
CA LYS A 58 -6.59 -0.57 18.92
C LYS A 58 -7.91 -0.04 19.46
N VAL A 59 -8.91 0.22 18.61
CA VAL A 59 -10.18 0.86 19.00
C VAL A 59 -11.26 -0.16 19.41
N PHE A 60 -11.29 -1.33 18.77
CA PHE A 60 -12.33 -2.34 19.00
C PHE A 60 -11.86 -3.46 19.93
N SER A 61 -12.73 -3.82 20.87
CA SER A 61 -12.60 -5.02 21.71
C SER A 61 -12.45 -6.29 20.86
N PRO A 62 -11.68 -7.31 21.27
CA PRO A 62 -11.41 -8.52 20.49
C PRO A 62 -12.66 -9.19 19.89
N ALA A 63 -13.76 -9.24 20.63
CA ALA A 63 -15.03 -9.82 20.19
C ALA A 63 -15.69 -9.09 19.01
N LYS A 64 -15.41 -7.79 18.82
CA LYS A 64 -15.98 -6.96 17.74
C LYS A 64 -15.05 -6.77 16.55
N ARG A 65 -13.78 -7.18 16.65
CA ARG A 65 -12.77 -7.01 15.58
C ARG A 65 -13.15 -7.77 14.31
N GLY A 66 -13.68 -9.00 14.46
CA GLY A 66 -14.11 -9.81 13.32
C GLY A 66 -15.24 -9.14 12.52
N ALA A 67 -16.24 -8.58 13.20
CA ALA A 67 -17.31 -7.84 12.54
C ALA A 67 -16.80 -6.58 11.83
N ALA A 68 -15.93 -5.79 12.49
CA ALA A 68 -15.35 -4.59 11.89
C ALA A 68 -14.50 -4.90 10.65
N LEU A 69 -13.65 -5.93 10.71
CA LEU A 69 -12.88 -6.40 9.55
C LEU A 69 -13.78 -6.96 8.46
N GLY A 70 -14.87 -7.65 8.83
CA GLY A 70 -15.89 -8.13 7.90
C GLY A 70 -16.56 -7.00 7.13
N VAL A 71 -16.87 -5.87 7.78
CA VAL A 71 -17.41 -4.67 7.11
C VAL A 71 -16.40 -4.08 6.12
N ILE A 72 -15.11 -4.00 6.49
CA ILE A 72 -14.06 -3.55 5.55
C ILE A 72 -13.97 -4.49 4.35
N ALA A 73 -13.86 -5.80 4.60
CA ALA A 73 -13.74 -6.80 3.54
C ALA A 73 -14.98 -6.81 2.62
N GLY A 74 -16.17 -6.70 3.19
CA GLY A 74 -17.42 -6.59 2.44
C GLY A 74 -17.46 -5.33 1.57
N SER A 75 -17.01 -4.19 2.11
CA SER A 75 -16.92 -2.92 1.36
C SER A 75 -15.95 -3.04 0.18
N ILE A 76 -14.81 -3.72 0.38
CA ILE A 76 -13.86 -4.01 -0.70
C ILE A 76 -14.52 -4.89 -1.76
N GLY A 77 -15.24 -5.94 -1.38
CA GLY A 77 -15.95 -6.82 -2.31
C GLY A 77 -16.99 -6.08 -3.16
N VAL A 78 -17.82 -5.24 -2.52
CA VAL A 78 -18.79 -4.38 -3.21
C VAL A 78 -18.08 -3.41 -4.16
N GLY A 79 -16.99 -2.80 -3.72
CA GLY A 79 -16.18 -1.90 -4.55
C GLY A 79 -15.58 -2.60 -5.77
N THR A 80 -15.07 -3.82 -5.61
CA THR A 80 -14.50 -4.61 -6.72
C THR A 80 -15.57 -5.02 -7.73
N ALA A 81 -16.77 -5.40 -7.27
CA ALA A 81 -17.87 -5.77 -8.15
C ALA A 81 -18.50 -4.55 -8.85
N GLY A 82 -18.70 -3.46 -8.12
CA GLY A 82 -19.32 -2.24 -8.63
C GLY A 82 -18.37 -1.34 -9.43
N GLY A 83 -17.06 -1.45 -9.18
CA GLY A 83 -16.02 -0.63 -9.78
C GLY A 83 -16.04 -0.59 -11.31
N PRO A 84 -16.07 -1.74 -12.01
CA PRO A 84 -16.13 -1.79 -13.48
C PRO A 84 -17.42 -1.16 -14.05
N ILE A 85 -18.56 -1.36 -13.39
CA ILE A 85 -19.85 -0.80 -13.82
C ILE A 85 -19.81 0.72 -13.70
N PHE A 86 -19.41 1.23 -12.53
CA PHE A 86 -19.26 2.66 -12.29
C PHE A 86 -18.22 3.28 -13.23
N GLY A 87 -17.06 2.64 -13.37
CA GLY A 87 -15.97 3.08 -14.24
C GLY A 87 -16.36 3.12 -15.71
N GLY A 88 -17.11 2.12 -16.17
CA GLY A 88 -17.63 2.04 -17.52
C GLY A 88 -18.64 3.14 -17.81
N VAL A 89 -19.66 3.30 -16.98
CA VAL A 89 -20.68 4.35 -17.17
C VAL A 89 -20.03 5.74 -17.13
N VAL A 90 -19.33 6.07 -16.04
CA VAL A 90 -18.73 7.40 -15.87
C VAL A 90 -17.69 7.69 -16.95
N GLY A 91 -16.87 6.69 -17.30
CA GLY A 91 -15.86 6.83 -18.35
C GLY A 91 -16.45 7.09 -19.74
N GLN A 92 -17.62 6.53 -20.06
CA GLN A 92 -18.28 6.74 -21.36
C GLN A 92 -18.91 8.14 -21.47
N TRP A 93 -19.56 8.65 -20.41
CA TRP A 93 -20.27 9.93 -20.47
C TRP A 93 -19.38 11.14 -20.16
N LEU A 94 -18.48 11.03 -19.19
CA LEU A 94 -17.69 12.14 -18.63
C LEU A 94 -16.19 12.04 -18.96
N GLY A 95 -15.79 10.99 -19.69
CA GLY A 95 -14.40 10.70 -20.01
C GLY A 95 -13.65 10.06 -18.83
N TRP A 96 -12.50 9.45 -19.12
CA TRP A 96 -11.71 8.70 -18.13
C TRP A 96 -11.10 9.61 -17.04
N GLN A 97 -10.84 10.89 -17.34
CA GLN A 97 -10.30 11.85 -16.37
C GLN A 97 -11.25 12.09 -15.19
N SER A 98 -12.56 11.99 -15.43
CA SER A 98 -13.58 12.21 -14.40
C SER A 98 -13.46 11.20 -13.25
N LEU A 99 -13.02 9.97 -13.52
CA LEU A 99 -12.76 8.93 -12.50
C LEU A 99 -11.70 9.37 -11.47
N PHE A 100 -10.67 10.09 -11.95
CA PHE A 100 -9.63 10.65 -11.10
C PHE A 100 -10.11 11.87 -10.31
N TRP A 101 -11.00 12.68 -10.88
CA TRP A 101 -11.67 13.76 -10.15
C TRP A 101 -12.57 13.23 -9.03
N PHE A 102 -13.35 12.18 -9.28
CA PHE A 102 -14.15 11.52 -8.25
C PHE A 102 -13.29 10.97 -7.12
N THR A 103 -12.20 10.29 -7.47
CA THR A 103 -11.25 9.75 -6.48
C THR A 103 -10.57 10.86 -5.68
N PHE A 104 -10.19 11.96 -6.33
CA PHE A 104 -9.64 13.15 -5.66
C PHE A 104 -10.63 13.75 -4.67
N LEU A 105 -11.88 13.96 -5.09
CA LEU A 105 -12.91 14.54 -4.22
C LEU A 105 -13.21 13.63 -3.02
N LEU A 106 -13.37 12.33 -3.25
CA LEU A 106 -13.64 11.36 -2.20
C LEU A 106 -12.47 11.30 -1.19
N SER A 107 -11.23 11.23 -1.68
CA SER A 107 -10.04 11.23 -0.82
C SER A 107 -9.89 12.54 -0.03
N ALA A 108 -10.17 13.70 -0.63
CA ALA A 108 -10.18 14.98 0.06
C ALA A 108 -11.22 15.02 1.19
N MET A 109 -12.43 14.51 0.95
CA MET A 109 -13.45 14.37 2.00
C MET A 109 -12.99 13.45 3.13
N ILE A 110 -12.30 12.34 2.82
CA ILE A 110 -11.74 11.43 3.83
C ILE A 110 -10.64 12.11 4.65
N VAL A 111 -9.78 12.95 4.05
CA VAL A 111 -8.78 13.72 4.80
C VAL A 111 -9.47 14.64 5.81
N ILE A 112 -10.47 15.40 5.38
CA ILE A 112 -11.23 16.32 6.24
C ILE A 112 -11.94 15.53 7.36
N GLY A 113 -12.58 14.42 7.03
CA GLY A 113 -13.23 13.53 8.00
C GLY A 113 -12.23 12.96 9.01
N THR A 114 -11.06 12.53 8.56
CA THR A 114 -9.98 12.05 9.43
C THR A 114 -9.51 13.15 10.38
N LEU A 115 -9.31 14.38 9.89
CA LEU A 115 -8.87 15.49 10.73
C LEU A 115 -9.91 15.87 11.80
N ARG A 116 -11.21 15.77 11.48
CA ARG A 116 -12.32 16.14 12.37
C ARG A 116 -12.74 15.04 13.35
N VAL A 117 -12.79 13.79 12.89
CA VAL A 117 -13.45 12.68 13.61
C VAL A 117 -12.44 11.76 14.30
N PHE A 118 -11.24 11.57 13.75
CA PHE A 118 -10.29 10.64 14.37
C PHE A 118 -9.76 11.22 15.69
N PRO A 119 -9.92 10.50 16.82
CA PRO A 119 -9.23 10.82 18.06
C PRO A 119 -7.73 10.65 17.85
N ALA A 120 -6.93 11.50 18.49
CA ALA A 120 -5.48 11.39 18.46
C ALA A 120 -5.06 10.16 19.27
N ILE A 121 -5.00 8.99 18.61
CA ILE A 121 -4.48 7.77 19.21
C ILE A 121 -2.96 7.90 19.25
N GLN A 122 -2.45 8.19 20.44
CA GLN A 122 -1.02 8.31 20.70
C GLN A 122 -0.35 6.93 20.55
N PRO A 123 0.89 6.87 20.03
CA PRO A 123 1.68 5.64 20.07
C PRO A 123 1.92 5.23 21.52
N GLU A 124 1.68 3.97 21.88
CA GLU A 124 2.14 3.40 23.16
C GLU A 124 3.67 3.48 23.16
N THR A 125 4.20 4.49 23.83
CA THR A 125 5.64 4.79 23.85
C THR A 125 6.37 4.01 24.96
N GLU A 126 5.72 3.05 25.60
CA GLU A 126 6.31 2.33 26.74
C GLU A 126 6.61 0.87 26.36
N ALA A 127 7.90 0.53 26.30
CA ALA A 127 8.48 -0.83 26.33
C ALA A 127 8.81 -1.61 25.04
N ALA A 128 8.77 -1.02 23.82
CA ALA A 128 9.31 -1.70 22.65
C ALA A 128 10.79 -1.29 22.38
N PRO A 129 11.77 -2.22 22.40
CA PRO A 129 13.16 -1.89 22.09
C PRO A 129 13.26 -1.29 20.69
N ARG A 130 14.10 -0.24 20.53
CA ARG A 130 14.31 0.53 19.29
C ARG A 130 14.64 -0.40 18.12
N ARG A 131 13.61 -0.91 17.44
CA ARG A 131 13.77 -1.75 16.26
C ARG A 131 13.97 -0.84 15.07
N ASN A 132 15.16 -0.89 14.49
CA ASN A 132 15.52 -0.13 13.30
C ASN A 132 14.54 -0.46 12.17
N PHE A 133 14.00 0.57 11.51
CA PHE A 133 13.11 0.43 10.37
C PHE A 133 13.92 -0.14 9.19
N ASP A 134 13.62 -1.37 8.78
CA ASP A 134 14.32 -2.05 7.69
C ASP A 134 13.79 -1.57 6.33
N LEU A 135 14.13 -0.34 5.97
CA LEU A 135 13.83 0.28 4.67
C LEU A 135 14.35 -0.57 3.51
N ILE A 136 15.57 -1.09 3.67
CA ILE A 136 16.26 -1.84 2.62
C ILE A 136 15.51 -3.17 2.38
N GLY A 137 15.18 -3.90 3.44
CA GLY A 137 14.37 -5.11 3.35
C GLY A 137 12.98 -4.84 2.78
N GLY A 138 12.34 -3.73 3.17
CA GLY A 138 11.03 -3.32 2.65
C GLY A 138 11.05 -3.03 1.15
N ILE A 139 12.06 -2.30 0.66
CA ILE A 139 12.23 -2.01 -0.78
C ILE A 139 12.43 -3.30 -1.56
N TRP A 140 13.31 -4.19 -1.09
CA TRP A 140 13.56 -5.47 -1.74
C TRP A 140 12.32 -6.36 -1.80
N LEU A 141 11.55 -6.44 -0.71
CA LEU A 141 10.32 -7.22 -0.65
C LEU A 141 9.25 -6.66 -1.59
N GLY A 142 9.11 -5.33 -1.62
CA GLY A 142 8.22 -4.65 -2.57
C GLY A 142 8.63 -4.91 -4.03
N LEU A 143 9.93 -4.83 -4.32
CA LEU A 143 10.46 -5.07 -5.66
C LEU A 143 10.24 -6.52 -6.10
N SER A 144 10.50 -7.49 -5.22
CA SER A 144 10.28 -8.91 -5.51
C SER A 144 8.81 -9.24 -5.75
N ALA A 145 7.91 -8.68 -4.92
CA ALA A 145 6.48 -8.89 -5.07
C ALA A 145 5.96 -8.25 -6.37
N GLY A 146 6.45 -7.05 -6.70
CA GLY A 146 6.12 -6.34 -7.93
C GLY A 146 6.58 -7.09 -9.19
N LEU A 147 7.82 -7.58 -9.20
CA LEU A 147 8.36 -8.40 -10.30
C LEU A 147 7.59 -9.70 -10.49
N LEU A 148 7.17 -10.34 -9.40
CA LEU A 148 6.35 -11.56 -9.43
C LEU A 148 4.99 -11.26 -10.06
N LEU A 149 4.27 -10.24 -9.59
CA LEU A 149 2.97 -9.85 -10.17
C LEU A 149 3.09 -9.47 -11.64
N PHE A 150 4.16 -8.75 -12.01
CA PHE A 150 4.43 -8.38 -13.40
C PHE A 150 4.62 -9.63 -14.27
N GLY A 151 5.39 -10.61 -13.80
CA GLY A 151 5.59 -11.88 -14.49
C GLY A 151 4.28 -12.67 -14.68
N VAL A 152 3.41 -12.70 -13.67
CA VAL A 152 2.08 -13.35 -13.76
C VAL A 152 1.21 -12.64 -14.81
N THR A 153 1.19 -11.31 -14.77
CA THR A 153 0.39 -10.50 -15.71
C THR A 153 0.84 -10.71 -17.17
N GLN A 154 2.16 -10.74 -17.40
CA GLN A 154 2.72 -11.01 -18.73
C GLN A 154 2.50 -12.47 -19.17
N GLY A 155 2.51 -13.42 -18.23
CA GLY A 155 2.17 -14.82 -18.49
C GLY A 155 0.73 -15.01 -18.98
N GLU A 156 -0.22 -14.25 -18.42
CA GLU A 156 -1.62 -14.21 -18.88
C GLU A 156 -1.75 -13.58 -20.27
N ALA A 157 -1.10 -12.43 -20.50
CA ALA A 157 -1.27 -11.67 -21.74
C ALA A 157 -0.53 -12.25 -22.96
N ALA A 158 0.67 -12.80 -22.77
CA ALA A 158 1.57 -13.22 -23.86
C ALA A 158 1.93 -14.72 -23.84
N GLY A 159 1.41 -15.48 -22.86
CA GLY A 159 1.70 -16.89 -22.66
C GLY A 159 2.94 -17.14 -21.78
N PHE A 160 2.86 -18.15 -20.91
CA PHE A 160 3.91 -18.51 -19.93
C PHE A 160 5.25 -18.94 -20.56
N ALA A 161 5.31 -19.18 -21.87
CA ALA A 161 6.52 -19.58 -22.60
C ALA A 161 7.35 -18.40 -23.16
N SER A 162 6.91 -17.15 -22.99
CA SER A 162 7.61 -15.97 -23.54
C SER A 162 8.83 -15.54 -22.69
N PHE A 163 9.91 -15.08 -23.35
CA PHE A 163 11.18 -14.62 -22.74
C PHE A 163 11.00 -13.51 -21.69
N SER A 164 9.94 -12.72 -21.81
CA SER A 164 9.58 -11.68 -20.83
C SER A 164 9.12 -12.24 -19.48
N SER A 165 8.47 -13.41 -19.46
CA SER A 165 8.03 -14.09 -18.22
C SER A 165 9.22 -14.72 -17.48
N PHE A 166 10.23 -15.21 -18.22
CA PHE A 166 11.47 -15.72 -17.65
C PHE A 166 12.39 -14.61 -17.12
N GLY A 167 12.40 -13.42 -17.72
CA GLY A 167 13.15 -12.26 -17.22
C GLY A 167 12.72 -11.82 -15.81
N SER A 168 11.42 -11.86 -15.54
CA SER A 168 10.85 -11.62 -14.19
C SER A 168 11.22 -12.72 -13.18
N LEU A 169 11.35 -13.98 -13.61
CA LEU A 169 11.81 -15.09 -12.76
C LEU A 169 13.33 -15.05 -12.49
N GLY A 170 14.13 -14.58 -13.45
CA GLY A 170 15.58 -14.38 -13.30
C GLY A 170 15.95 -13.23 -12.35
N GLY A 171 15.12 -12.19 -12.26
CA GLY A 171 15.26 -11.12 -11.26
C GLY A 171 15.06 -11.60 -9.82
N ILE A 172 14.26 -12.65 -9.61
CA ILE A 172 14.02 -13.25 -8.29
C ILE A 172 15.29 -13.95 -7.76
N ALA A 173 16.06 -14.61 -8.63
CA ALA A 173 17.28 -15.33 -8.25
C ALA A 173 18.46 -14.42 -7.86
N SER A 174 18.57 -13.25 -8.51
CA SER A 174 19.60 -12.25 -8.23
C SER A 174 19.32 -11.48 -6.94
N GLY A 175 18.04 -11.23 -6.64
CA GLY A 175 17.64 -10.60 -5.38
C GLY A 175 17.83 -11.47 -4.14
N PHE A 176 17.52 -12.76 -4.23
CA PHE A 176 17.70 -13.68 -3.10
C PHE A 176 19.18 -13.88 -2.74
N SER A 177 20.07 -13.94 -3.72
CA SER A 177 21.51 -14.16 -3.52
C SER A 177 22.20 -13.02 -2.73
N GLY A 178 21.69 -11.79 -2.82
CA GLY A 178 22.21 -10.65 -2.06
C GLY A 178 21.76 -10.58 -0.60
N ILE A 179 20.62 -11.19 -0.25
CA ILE A 179 19.97 -11.07 1.07
C ILE A 179 20.46 -12.15 2.04
N TYR A 180 20.69 -13.37 1.57
CA TYR A 180 21.19 -14.47 2.40
C TYR A 180 22.45 -14.09 3.22
N PRO A 181 23.51 -13.49 2.64
CA PRO A 181 24.71 -13.16 3.41
C PRO A 181 24.52 -11.99 4.38
N ALA A 182 23.58 -11.05 4.12
CA ALA A 182 23.35 -9.87 4.96
C ALA A 182 22.44 -10.17 6.17
N HIS A 183 21.42 -11.03 5.98
CA HIS A 183 20.51 -11.44 7.06
C HIS A 183 21.17 -12.43 8.03
N CYS A 184 22.03 -13.33 7.53
CA CYS A 184 22.79 -14.27 8.37
C CYS A 184 23.81 -13.54 9.27
N ARG A 185 24.47 -12.49 8.74
CA ARG A 185 25.49 -11.73 9.48
C ARG A 185 24.90 -10.91 10.65
N ARG A 186 23.67 -10.42 10.52
CA ARG A 186 22.97 -9.67 11.59
C ARG A 186 22.45 -10.56 12.71
N ARG A 187 21.95 -11.78 12.42
CA ARG A 187 21.56 -12.74 13.48
C ARG A 187 22.76 -13.32 14.22
N ALA A 188 23.87 -13.57 13.54
CA ALA A 188 25.10 -14.06 14.17
C ALA A 188 25.66 -13.09 15.24
N SER A 189 25.60 -11.78 14.97
CA SER A 189 26.03 -10.74 15.92
C SER A 189 25.12 -10.58 17.14
N ILE A 190 23.82 -10.90 17.00
CA ILE A 190 22.85 -10.83 18.11
C ILE A 190 23.00 -12.04 19.04
N CYS A 191 23.33 -13.22 18.51
CA CYS A 191 23.63 -14.40 19.32
C CYS A 191 24.96 -14.31 20.09
N THR A 192 25.97 -13.59 19.57
CA THR A 192 27.25 -13.40 20.27
C THR A 192 27.19 -12.30 21.33
N ALA A 193 26.35 -11.26 21.14
CA ALA A 193 26.18 -10.18 22.12
C ALA A 193 25.29 -10.54 23.32
N GLY A 194 24.55 -11.65 23.28
CA GLY A 194 23.72 -12.13 24.39
C GLY A 194 24.39 -13.20 25.28
N LEU A 195 25.69 -13.43 25.09
CA LEU A 195 26.48 -14.48 25.78
C LEU A 195 27.72 -13.93 26.52
N VAL A 196 27.81 -12.61 26.73
CA VAL A 196 28.82 -11.96 27.59
C VAL A 196 28.11 -11.19 28.70
#